data_AF-A0A8S1DY01-F1
#
_entry.id   AF-A0A8S1DY01-F1
#
_cell.length_a   1.000
_cell.length_b   1.000
_cell.length_c   1.000
_cell.angle_alpha   90.00
_cell.angle_beta   90.00
_cell.angle_gamma   90.00
#
_symmetry.space_group_name_H-M   'P 1'
#
loop_
_entity.id
_entity.type
_entity.pdbx_description
1 polymer ?
#
loop_
_entity_poly.entity_id
_entity_poly.type
_entity_poly.pdbx_seq_one_letter_code
_entity_poly.pdbx_strand_id
1 'polypeptide(L)'
;MIRSKKLTSGLLAGSLVFVSLYALNTFLSPTVSGSVHVSAGNTGRNLEYVREVLASSEAPASTAAAVPEASLQQLLGCVDGVATARYGQRGEFWVLYNYVRAERQPGCADSVTYTTHGDHTFLDNLVPLLKRWQGPVAMSVFAPGADWTPALAAIQHVRHCGPSAHLVRQHVTFHFYFPAKHVPKTVPRPAVDGFSHLPKANCSLSLEQAAGLGQVSYKSTHKILYPVNVGRNVAREEALTHFVLASDVELYPNPGVIPDFLGMVHGHLLQQQKANVTKKPSPPKVYPLSIFEVKENSSMPQNKTQLAAMLASKDAVPFHKHVCPNCHNVPKAAEWMALKQSEGLHVFHVGQRTGRFLHWEPIYIGTKQEPPYDERLSWEGMSDKMTQISEQLTPKDTFKHLFCTRRDGYLK
;
A
#
# COMPACT_ATOMS: atom_id res chain seq x y z
N MET A 1 -2.44 -22.68 -33.59
CA MET A 1 -1.62 -23.85 -33.21
C MET A 1 -0.14 -23.47 -33.34
N ILE A 2 0.47 -22.90 -32.29
CA ILE A 2 1.91 -22.51 -32.28
C ILE A 2 2.51 -23.00 -30.95
N ARG A 3 3.73 -23.54 -31.01
CA ARG A 3 4.34 -24.37 -29.95
C ARG A 3 4.93 -23.53 -28.80
N SER A 4 4.64 -23.94 -27.57
CA SER A 4 5.40 -23.49 -26.39
C SER A 4 6.82 -24.06 -26.43
N LYS A 5 7.83 -23.20 -26.29
CA LYS A 5 9.20 -23.61 -25.95
C LYS A 5 9.38 -23.45 -24.45
N LYS A 6 9.59 -24.56 -23.73
CA LYS A 6 10.08 -24.55 -22.35
C LYS A 6 11.46 -23.89 -22.33
N LEU A 7 11.63 -22.78 -21.61
CA LEU A 7 12.94 -22.45 -21.07
C LEU A 7 13.19 -23.36 -19.87
N THR A 8 14.30 -24.07 -19.90
CA THR A 8 14.87 -24.75 -18.74
C THR A 8 16.10 -23.97 -18.32
N SER A 9 16.11 -23.46 -17.10
CA SER A 9 17.30 -22.92 -16.44
C SER A 9 17.19 -23.31 -14.97
N GLY A 10 17.81 -24.43 -14.61
CA GLY A 10 18.00 -24.75 -13.21
C GLY A 10 19.08 -23.85 -12.62
N LEU A 11 18.89 -23.40 -11.38
CA LEU A 11 20.00 -23.21 -10.46
C LEU A 11 19.51 -23.42 -9.02
N LEU A 12 20.17 -24.38 -8.36
CA LEU A 12 20.40 -24.52 -6.92
C LEU A 12 19.23 -24.27 -5.94
N ALA A 13 18.85 -25.35 -5.27
CA ALA A 13 17.96 -25.31 -4.11
C ALA A 13 18.58 -24.52 -2.94
N GLY A 14 17.94 -23.41 -2.58
CA GLY A 14 18.08 -22.74 -1.28
C GLY A 14 16.73 -22.78 -0.58
N SER A 15 16.61 -23.57 0.48
CA SER A 15 15.36 -23.74 1.23
C SER A 15 15.11 -22.58 2.19
N LEU A 16 13.86 -22.11 2.31
CA LEU A 16 13.23 -21.71 3.57
C LEU A 16 11.67 -21.64 3.40
N VAL A 17 10.95 -20.73 4.09
CA VAL A 17 9.54 -20.87 4.55
C VAL A 17 8.83 -19.49 4.69
N PHE A 18 7.61 -19.38 5.24
CA PHE A 18 6.82 -18.18 5.66
C PHE A 18 5.54 -18.77 6.35
N VAL A 19 4.99 -18.32 7.49
CA VAL A 19 3.88 -19.09 8.13
C VAL A 19 2.58 -19.12 7.29
N SER A 20 1.76 -20.19 7.38
CA SER A 20 0.31 -20.26 7.07
C SER A 20 -0.17 -21.72 7.15
N LEU A 21 -1.47 -21.98 7.39
CA LEU A 21 -2.05 -23.24 7.91
C LEU A 21 -1.72 -23.43 9.42
N TYR A 22 -2.44 -24.20 10.24
CA TYR A 22 -3.70 -24.96 10.14
C TYR A 22 -4.57 -24.68 11.39
N ALA A 23 -5.74 -25.33 11.54
CA ALA A 23 -6.32 -25.68 12.85
C ALA A 23 -7.03 -27.04 12.73
N LEU A 24 -6.47 -28.08 13.38
CA LEU A 24 -7.11 -29.37 13.55
C LEU A 24 -8.06 -29.29 14.74
N ASN A 25 -9.37 -29.40 14.50
CA ASN A 25 -10.34 -29.64 15.56
C ASN A 25 -10.47 -31.16 15.78
N THR A 26 -9.90 -31.65 16.87
CA THR A 26 -10.28 -32.95 17.45
C THR A 26 -10.49 -32.82 18.95
N PHE A 27 -11.79 -32.80 19.30
CA PHE A 27 -12.41 -33.37 20.51
C PHE A 27 -12.15 -32.79 21.92
N LEU A 28 -13.30 -32.57 22.56
CA LEU A 28 -13.65 -32.76 23.98
C LEU A 28 -13.33 -31.68 25.03
N SER A 29 -14.42 -31.05 25.48
CA SER A 29 -14.64 -30.59 26.85
C SER A 29 -14.44 -31.75 27.87
N PRO A 30 -14.23 -31.45 29.17
CA PRO A 30 -15.41 -31.19 30.01
C PRO A 30 -15.31 -29.98 30.95
N THR A 31 -16.49 -29.59 31.41
CA THR A 31 -16.81 -28.63 32.47
C THR A 31 -16.21 -28.98 33.84
N VAL A 32 -15.85 -27.96 34.63
CA VAL A 32 -16.02 -27.97 36.11
C VAL A 32 -16.54 -26.60 36.57
N SER A 33 -17.51 -26.62 37.49
CA SER A 33 -18.09 -25.45 38.16
C SER A 33 -17.39 -25.21 39.51
N GLY A 34 -17.33 -23.96 39.97
CA GLY A 34 -16.74 -23.62 41.27
C GLY A 34 -17.04 -22.20 41.71
N SER A 35 -18.19 -22.00 42.36
CA SER A 35 -18.57 -20.75 43.03
C SER A 35 -18.20 -20.78 44.52
N VAL A 36 -17.71 -19.67 45.07
CA VAL A 36 -17.60 -19.45 46.52
C VAL A 36 -18.12 -18.06 46.88
N HIS A 37 -19.17 -18.05 47.71
CA HIS A 37 -19.65 -16.86 48.42
C HIS A 37 -18.92 -16.75 49.76
N VAL A 38 -18.57 -15.54 50.19
CA VAL A 38 -18.42 -15.19 51.61
C VAL A 38 -19.15 -13.89 51.89
N SER A 39 -19.85 -13.83 53.02
CA SER A 39 -20.79 -12.77 53.41
C SER A 39 -20.10 -11.58 54.09
N ALA A 40 -20.80 -10.44 54.09
CA ALA A 40 -20.40 -9.24 54.82
C ALA A 40 -20.54 -9.39 56.34
N GLY A 41 -19.64 -8.74 57.09
CA GLY A 41 -19.72 -8.52 58.53
C GLY A 41 -19.60 -7.02 58.83
N ASN A 42 -20.55 -6.49 59.59
CA ASN A 42 -20.73 -5.06 59.83
C ASN A 42 -20.06 -4.63 61.16
N THR A 43 -19.38 -3.48 61.19
CA THR A 43 -19.50 -2.45 62.25
C THR A 43 -18.51 -1.30 62.01
N GLY A 44 -18.99 -0.06 62.10
CA GLY A 44 -18.15 1.13 62.12
C GLY A 44 -18.11 1.76 63.50
N ARG A 45 -16.93 2.31 63.88
CA ARG A 45 -16.67 3.47 64.76
C ARG A 45 -15.24 3.38 65.28
N ASN A 46 -14.36 4.22 64.72
CA ASN A 46 -13.39 5.06 65.43
C ASN A 46 -12.49 5.72 64.37
N LEU A 47 -13.03 6.78 63.75
CA LEU A 47 -12.16 7.86 63.27
C LEU A 47 -11.49 8.54 64.49
N GLU A 48 -10.38 9.23 64.25
CA GLU A 48 -9.60 9.98 65.26
C GLU A 48 -8.67 9.18 66.20
N TYR A 49 -7.87 8.23 65.70
CA TYR A 49 -6.59 7.89 66.37
C TYR A 49 -5.44 7.34 65.48
N VAL A 50 -5.43 7.62 64.16
CA VAL A 50 -4.35 7.15 63.26
C VAL A 50 -3.85 8.26 62.33
N ARG A 51 -3.54 9.44 62.89
CA ARG A 51 -3.07 10.60 62.11
C ARG A 51 -1.67 11.12 62.44
N GLU A 52 -0.94 10.46 63.36
CA GLU A 52 0.32 11.02 63.90
C GLU A 52 1.52 10.03 63.95
N VAL A 53 1.42 8.84 63.33
CA VAL A 53 2.52 7.84 63.32
C VAL A 53 2.92 7.40 61.90
N LEU A 54 2.31 7.95 60.84
CA LEU A 54 2.70 7.67 59.44
C LEU A 54 3.50 8.81 58.76
N ALA A 55 3.88 9.84 59.52
CA ALA A 55 4.57 11.04 59.02
C ALA A 55 6.12 10.90 58.92
N SER A 56 6.65 9.68 58.83
CA SER A 56 8.11 9.44 58.80
C SER A 56 8.52 8.20 57.97
N SER A 57 7.93 8.03 56.78
CA SER A 57 8.37 7.03 55.81
C SER A 57 8.20 7.47 54.34
N GLU A 58 8.33 8.76 54.05
CA GLU A 58 8.50 9.23 52.66
C GLU A 58 9.97 9.12 52.25
N ALA A 59 10.36 7.93 51.78
CA ALA A 59 11.53 7.81 50.91
C ALA A 59 11.28 8.71 49.68
N PRO A 60 12.29 9.45 49.17
CA PRO A 60 12.08 10.36 48.05
C PRO A 60 11.55 9.56 46.85
N ALA A 61 10.34 9.91 46.42
CA ALA A 61 9.73 9.31 45.25
C ALA A 61 10.64 9.59 44.05
N SER A 62 11.35 8.55 43.60
CA SER A 62 12.14 8.60 42.38
C SER A 62 11.18 8.79 41.22
N THR A 63 10.97 10.05 40.84
CA THR A 63 10.45 10.44 39.54
C THR A 63 11.50 10.12 38.49
N ALA A 64 11.75 8.83 38.29
CA ALA A 64 12.39 8.31 37.11
C ALA A 64 11.55 8.80 35.92
N ALA A 65 11.99 9.88 35.29
CA ALA A 65 11.33 10.46 34.14
C ALA A 65 11.12 9.33 33.13
N ALA A 66 9.86 9.08 32.77
CA ALA A 66 9.53 8.01 31.85
C ALA A 66 10.34 8.23 30.56
N VAL A 67 11.26 7.31 30.28
CA VAL A 67 12.11 7.40 29.09
C VAL A 67 11.17 7.47 27.88
N PRO A 68 11.24 8.52 27.05
CA PRO A 68 10.33 8.66 25.92
C PRO A 68 10.36 7.41 25.05
N GLU A 69 9.18 6.85 24.74
CA GLU A 69 9.12 5.68 23.87
C GLU A 69 9.74 6.02 22.50
N ALA A 70 10.53 5.09 21.96
CA ALA A 70 11.24 5.32 20.72
C ALA A 70 10.27 5.63 19.57
N SER A 71 10.59 6.66 18.77
CA SER A 71 9.77 7.02 17.62
C SER A 71 9.82 5.93 16.55
N LEU A 72 8.79 5.86 15.70
CA LEU A 72 8.78 4.90 14.60
C LEU A 72 10.00 5.09 13.67
N GLN A 73 10.43 6.33 13.44
CA GLN A 73 11.66 6.64 12.67
C GLN A 73 12.91 6.01 13.31
N GLN A 74 13.09 6.16 14.63
CA GLN A 74 14.20 5.56 15.37
C GLN A 74 14.18 4.03 15.33
N LEU A 75 12.99 3.43 15.45
CA LEU A 75 12.80 1.98 15.43
C LEU A 75 13.03 1.37 14.05
N LEU A 76 12.68 2.07 12.98
CA LEU A 76 12.94 1.66 11.58
C LEU A 76 14.37 1.95 11.13
N GLY A 77 15.09 2.83 11.84
CA GLY A 77 16.41 3.33 11.41
C GLY A 77 16.37 4.06 10.08
N CYS A 78 15.24 4.66 9.71
CA CYS A 78 15.10 5.40 8.45
C CYS A 78 15.52 6.86 8.61
N VAL A 79 15.93 7.48 7.50
CA VAL A 79 16.30 8.90 7.41
C VAL A 79 15.40 9.61 6.41
N ASP A 80 15.08 10.87 6.69
CA ASP A 80 14.24 11.69 5.81
C ASP A 80 14.99 12.04 4.53
N GLY A 81 14.28 11.93 3.40
CA GLY A 81 14.80 12.26 2.07
C GLY A 81 14.11 13.48 1.47
N VAL A 82 14.67 14.00 0.37
CA VAL A 82 14.07 15.10 -0.40
C VAL A 82 13.92 14.66 -1.85
N ALA A 83 12.73 14.89 -2.42
CA ALA A 83 12.44 14.62 -3.83
C ALA A 83 13.19 15.64 -4.72
N THR A 84 14.27 15.18 -5.35
CA THR A 84 15.10 15.98 -6.26
C THR A 84 14.78 15.64 -7.71
N ALA A 85 14.47 16.66 -8.52
CA ALA A 85 14.21 16.47 -9.94
C ALA A 85 15.52 16.11 -10.66
N ARG A 86 15.53 14.98 -11.37
CA ARG A 86 16.71 14.51 -12.10
C ARG A 86 16.32 13.73 -13.36
N TYR A 87 17.19 13.77 -14.35
CA TYR A 87 17.11 12.90 -15.52
C TYR A 87 18.01 11.67 -15.30
N GLY A 88 17.61 10.53 -15.86
CA GLY A 88 18.46 9.35 -15.89
C GLY A 88 18.04 8.37 -16.98
N GLN A 89 18.94 7.45 -17.30
CA GLN A 89 18.69 6.36 -18.22
C GLN A 89 18.51 5.06 -17.42
N ARG A 90 17.51 4.26 -17.81
CA ARG A 90 17.21 2.95 -17.23
C ARG A 90 17.05 1.93 -18.36
N GLY A 91 18.15 1.25 -18.70
CA GLY A 91 18.21 0.41 -19.89
C GLY A 91 17.89 1.21 -21.16
N GLU A 92 16.90 0.74 -21.92
CA GLU A 92 16.41 1.40 -23.15
C GLU A 92 15.49 2.61 -22.89
N PHE A 93 15.26 3.02 -21.62
CA PHE A 93 14.33 4.09 -21.26
C PHE A 93 15.03 5.35 -20.75
N TRP A 94 14.54 6.51 -21.16
CA TRP A 94 14.78 7.77 -20.46
C TRP A 94 13.74 7.95 -19.37
N VAL A 95 14.17 8.43 -18.21
CA VAL A 95 13.32 8.68 -17.04
C VAL A 95 13.57 10.09 -16.52
N LEU A 96 12.48 10.82 -16.29
CA LEU A 96 12.46 12.13 -15.64
C LEU A 96 11.89 11.92 -14.22
N TYR A 97 12.78 11.75 -13.25
CA TYR A 97 12.44 11.48 -11.86
C TYR A 97 12.01 12.77 -11.16
N ASN A 98 10.98 12.69 -10.30
CA ASN A 98 10.46 13.80 -9.50
C ASN A 98 10.17 15.07 -10.34
N TYR A 99 9.64 14.88 -11.56
CA TYR A 99 9.50 15.94 -12.55
C TYR A 99 8.34 16.90 -12.23
N VAL A 100 7.21 16.39 -11.73
CA VAL A 100 6.15 17.23 -11.11
C VAL A 100 5.97 16.81 -9.65
N ARG A 101 6.70 17.46 -8.73
CA ARG A 101 6.70 17.13 -7.29
C ARG A 101 5.41 17.58 -6.58
N ALA A 102 5.08 16.85 -5.51
CA ALA A 102 4.10 17.25 -4.51
C ALA A 102 4.54 18.49 -3.72
N GLU A 103 3.58 19.30 -3.26
CA GLU A 103 3.80 20.44 -2.36
C GLU A 103 4.20 19.98 -0.94
N ARG A 104 3.75 18.78 -0.51
CA ARG A 104 4.15 18.18 0.78
C ARG A 104 5.06 16.98 0.53
N GLN A 105 6.15 16.91 1.27
CA GLN A 105 7.05 15.76 1.29
C GLN A 105 6.95 15.10 2.67
N PRO A 106 6.66 13.79 2.76
CA PRO A 106 6.60 13.06 4.02
C PRO A 106 8.00 12.80 4.57
N GLY A 107 8.15 12.79 5.90
CA GLY A 107 9.27 12.10 6.53
C GLY A 107 9.20 10.58 6.29
N CYS A 108 10.31 9.88 6.51
CA CYS A 108 10.45 8.48 6.15
C CYS A 108 9.50 7.56 6.93
N ALA A 109 9.10 7.95 8.14
CA ALA A 109 8.18 7.19 9.01
C ALA A 109 6.77 7.79 9.09
N ASP A 110 6.52 8.96 8.49
CA ASP A 110 5.26 9.71 8.64
C ASP A 110 4.09 9.11 7.86
N SER A 111 4.40 8.26 6.88
CA SER A 111 3.41 7.80 5.92
C SER A 111 3.79 6.50 5.22
N VAL A 112 2.85 5.98 4.44
CA VAL A 112 3.10 4.97 3.40
C VAL A 112 2.95 5.69 2.06
N THR A 113 3.86 5.47 1.10
CA THR A 113 3.68 6.03 -0.26
C THR A 113 2.94 5.05 -1.15
N TYR A 114 1.86 5.49 -1.78
CA TYR A 114 1.22 4.74 -2.86
C TYR A 114 2.08 4.88 -4.12
N THR A 115 2.66 3.77 -4.58
CA THR A 115 3.57 3.75 -5.73
C THR A 115 2.84 3.13 -6.90
N THR A 116 2.69 3.90 -7.97
CA THR A 116 1.78 3.55 -9.08
C THR A 116 2.29 4.04 -10.42
N HIS A 117 1.57 3.69 -11.48
CA HIS A 117 1.94 3.95 -12.85
C HIS A 117 0.69 4.08 -13.73
N GLY A 118 0.84 4.77 -14.86
CA GLY A 118 -0.20 4.94 -15.87
C GLY A 118 0.41 5.48 -17.16
N ASP A 119 -0.40 5.64 -18.18
CA ASP A 119 -0.18 6.71 -19.17
C ASP A 119 -1.20 7.84 -18.90
N HIS A 120 -1.35 8.77 -19.84
CA HIS A 120 -2.26 9.92 -19.69
C HIS A 120 -3.74 9.52 -19.52
N THR A 121 -4.14 8.28 -19.85
CA THR A 121 -5.55 7.88 -19.79
C THR A 121 -6.05 7.48 -18.41
N PHE A 122 -5.17 7.40 -17.40
CA PHE A 122 -5.50 6.90 -16.05
C PHE A 122 -5.55 7.99 -14.96
N LEU A 123 -5.38 9.28 -15.30
CA LEU A 123 -5.21 10.34 -14.28
C LEU A 123 -6.51 10.73 -13.55
N ASP A 124 -7.66 10.39 -14.11
CA ASP A 124 -8.98 10.51 -13.50
C ASP A 124 -9.09 9.77 -12.16
N ASN A 125 -8.40 8.62 -12.05
CA ASN A 125 -8.36 7.77 -10.87
C ASN A 125 -7.67 8.43 -9.65
N LEU A 126 -6.84 9.46 -9.86
CA LEU A 126 -6.08 10.10 -8.77
C LEU A 126 -6.95 10.77 -7.71
N VAL A 127 -8.02 11.46 -8.12
CA VAL A 127 -8.89 12.16 -7.15
C VAL A 127 -9.71 11.17 -6.31
N PRO A 128 -10.35 10.13 -6.86
CA PRO A 128 -10.96 9.03 -6.09
C PRO A 128 -9.97 8.35 -5.14
N LEU A 129 -8.76 8.02 -5.61
CA LEU A 129 -7.70 7.40 -4.81
C LEU A 129 -7.31 8.29 -3.61
N LEU A 130 -6.96 9.55 -3.86
CA LEU A 130 -6.46 10.47 -2.84
C LEU A 130 -7.49 10.80 -1.75
N LYS A 131 -8.79 10.84 -2.09
CA LYS A 131 -9.86 11.04 -1.11
C LYS A 131 -9.89 9.94 -0.03
N ARG A 132 -9.39 8.73 -0.35
CA ARG A 132 -9.36 7.57 0.55
C ARG A 132 -7.97 7.36 1.16
N TRP A 133 -6.93 7.52 0.34
CA TRP A 133 -5.55 7.34 0.74
C TRP A 133 -5.04 8.45 1.67
N GLN A 134 -5.33 9.71 1.33
CA GLN A 134 -4.94 10.92 2.09
C GLN A 134 -3.44 10.98 2.47
N GLY A 135 -2.60 10.37 1.66
CA GLY A 135 -1.15 10.28 1.84
C GLY A 135 -0.38 10.41 0.53
N PRO A 136 0.95 10.34 0.59
CA PRO A 136 1.83 10.56 -0.55
C PRO A 136 1.62 9.51 -1.65
N VAL A 137 1.76 9.94 -2.90
CA VAL A 137 1.67 9.11 -4.11
C VAL A 137 2.87 9.40 -4.99
N ALA A 138 3.58 8.37 -5.43
CA ALA A 138 4.57 8.44 -6.50
C ALA A 138 3.97 7.79 -7.75
N MET A 139 3.82 8.53 -8.84
CA MET A 139 3.21 8.05 -10.09
C MET A 139 4.18 8.14 -11.27
N SER A 140 4.50 7.00 -11.88
CA SER A 140 5.28 6.95 -13.12
C SER A 140 4.37 6.99 -14.34
N VAL A 141 4.43 8.07 -15.11
CA VAL A 141 3.63 8.29 -16.32
C VAL A 141 4.42 7.91 -17.57
N PHE A 142 3.92 6.92 -18.30
CA PHE A 142 4.46 6.53 -19.60
C PHE A 142 3.95 7.48 -20.68
N ALA A 143 4.86 8.18 -21.36
CA ALA A 143 4.49 9.24 -22.30
C ALA A 143 5.45 9.29 -23.53
N PRO A 144 5.43 8.25 -24.39
CA PRO A 144 6.30 8.19 -25.57
C PRO A 144 5.89 9.21 -26.65
N GLY A 145 6.88 9.84 -27.27
CA GLY A 145 6.69 10.68 -28.46
C GLY A 145 5.66 11.80 -28.27
N ALA A 146 4.53 11.70 -28.97
CA ALA A 146 3.46 12.71 -28.90
C ALA A 146 2.51 12.55 -27.69
N ASP A 147 2.55 11.42 -26.97
CA ASP A 147 1.74 11.21 -25.76
C ASP A 147 2.22 12.08 -24.57
N TRP A 148 3.40 12.68 -24.69
CA TRP A 148 3.94 13.69 -23.77
C TRP A 148 2.99 14.87 -23.54
N THR A 149 2.42 15.42 -24.62
CA THR A 149 1.57 16.61 -24.55
C THR A 149 0.25 16.35 -23.79
N PRO A 150 -0.57 15.33 -24.12
CA PRO A 150 -1.76 15.01 -23.34
C PRO A 150 -1.42 14.56 -21.91
N ALA A 151 -0.30 13.86 -21.67
CA ALA A 151 0.12 13.53 -20.31
C ALA A 151 0.39 14.77 -19.46
N LEU A 152 1.14 15.75 -19.99
CA LEU A 152 1.42 16.99 -19.27
C LEU A 152 0.16 17.84 -19.08
N ALA A 153 -0.71 17.93 -20.10
CA ALA A 153 -1.97 18.66 -20.02
C ALA A 153 -2.94 18.05 -18.99
N ALA A 154 -3.05 16.72 -18.96
CA ALA A 154 -3.88 16.00 -17.99
C ALA A 154 -3.34 16.16 -16.55
N ILE A 155 -2.02 16.05 -16.33
CA ILE A 155 -1.41 16.33 -15.01
C ILE A 155 -1.73 17.77 -14.56
N GLN A 156 -1.62 18.74 -15.46
CA GLN A 156 -1.94 20.14 -15.15
C GLN A 156 -3.42 20.31 -14.80
N HIS A 157 -4.31 19.63 -15.54
CA HIS A 157 -5.75 19.62 -15.28
C HIS A 157 -6.07 19.06 -13.89
N VAL A 158 -5.65 17.82 -13.57
CA VAL A 158 -5.95 17.21 -12.26
C VAL A 158 -5.30 17.96 -11.07
N ARG A 159 -4.22 18.72 -11.31
CA ARG A 159 -3.57 19.56 -10.29
C ARG A 159 -4.23 20.92 -10.08
N HIS A 160 -5.03 21.44 -11.00
CA HIS A 160 -5.57 22.82 -10.89
C HIS A 160 -7.07 22.95 -11.09
N CYS A 161 -7.71 22.00 -11.76
CA CYS A 161 -9.12 22.06 -12.14
C CYS A 161 -9.98 21.20 -11.20
N GLY A 162 -11.10 21.75 -10.73
CA GLY A 162 -12.05 21.06 -9.86
C GLY A 162 -11.73 21.15 -8.35
N PRO A 163 -12.71 20.79 -7.48
CA PRO A 163 -12.66 21.09 -6.05
C PRO A 163 -11.58 20.33 -5.26
N SER A 164 -11.21 19.12 -5.73
CA SER A 164 -10.24 18.25 -5.06
C SER A 164 -8.83 18.33 -5.65
N ALA A 165 -8.56 19.26 -6.56
CA ALA A 165 -7.25 19.44 -7.21
C ALA A 165 -6.10 19.68 -6.21
N HIS A 166 -6.42 20.28 -5.06
CA HIS A 166 -5.46 20.48 -3.96
C HIS A 166 -4.88 19.16 -3.43
N LEU A 167 -5.64 18.06 -3.41
CA LEU A 167 -5.12 16.76 -2.99
C LEU A 167 -4.00 16.29 -3.92
N VAL A 168 -4.18 16.48 -5.24
CA VAL A 168 -3.20 16.07 -6.24
C VAL A 168 -1.92 16.90 -6.09
N ARG A 169 -2.03 18.23 -5.91
CA ARG A 169 -0.86 19.08 -5.67
C ARG A 169 -0.15 18.75 -4.37
N GLN A 170 -0.89 18.50 -3.29
CA GLN A 170 -0.30 18.25 -1.97
C GLN A 170 0.38 16.91 -1.85
N HIS A 171 -0.06 15.88 -2.57
CA HIS A 171 0.35 14.51 -2.31
C HIS A 171 1.00 13.76 -3.49
N VAL A 172 0.81 14.18 -4.75
CA VAL A 172 1.30 13.41 -5.90
C VAL A 172 2.59 13.98 -6.47
N THR A 173 3.63 13.14 -6.49
CA THR A 173 4.84 13.36 -7.27
C THR A 173 4.79 12.51 -8.53
N PHE A 174 4.95 13.14 -9.69
CA PHE A 174 4.95 12.50 -11.00
C PHE A 174 6.37 12.34 -11.54
N HIS A 175 6.64 11.15 -12.04
CA HIS A 175 7.81 10.77 -12.81
C HIS A 175 7.35 10.54 -14.25
N PHE A 176 8.22 10.76 -15.22
CA PHE A 176 7.94 10.42 -16.62
C PHE A 176 8.93 9.40 -17.14
N TYR A 177 8.50 8.53 -18.05
CA TYR A 177 9.40 7.64 -18.75
C TYR A 177 8.92 7.34 -20.17
N PHE A 178 9.88 7.10 -21.06
CA PHE A 178 9.65 6.76 -22.46
C PHE A 178 10.88 6.05 -23.06
N PRO A 179 10.71 5.20 -24.09
CA PRO A 179 11.82 4.53 -24.74
C PRO A 179 12.77 5.54 -25.41
N ALA A 180 14.07 5.27 -25.44
CA ALA A 180 15.07 6.13 -26.06
C ALA A 180 14.88 6.32 -27.57
N LYS A 181 14.13 5.43 -28.24
CA LYS A 181 13.73 5.52 -29.65
C LYS A 181 12.45 6.35 -29.87
N HIS A 182 11.77 6.74 -28.80
CA HIS A 182 10.48 7.45 -28.79
C HIS A 182 10.50 8.64 -27.81
N VAL A 183 11.61 9.38 -27.78
CA VAL A 183 11.76 10.59 -26.97
C VAL A 183 10.83 11.70 -27.50
N PRO A 184 10.10 12.42 -26.63
CA PRO A 184 9.30 13.57 -27.03
C PRO A 184 10.15 14.67 -27.68
N LYS A 185 9.63 15.32 -28.73
CA LYS A 185 10.37 16.35 -29.50
C LYS A 185 10.89 17.51 -28.64
N THR A 186 10.15 17.85 -27.58
CA THR A 186 10.51 18.91 -26.63
C THR A 186 10.11 18.48 -25.22
N VAL A 187 11.10 18.34 -24.34
CA VAL A 187 10.91 18.13 -22.90
C VAL A 187 11.41 19.38 -22.19
N PRO A 188 10.54 20.17 -21.54
CA PRO A 188 10.97 21.32 -20.74
C PRO A 188 11.94 20.89 -19.63
N ARG A 189 12.84 21.78 -19.22
CA ARG A 189 13.67 21.55 -18.04
C ARG A 189 12.80 21.62 -16.79
N PRO A 190 12.92 20.69 -15.82
CA PRO A 190 12.25 20.84 -14.54
C PRO A 190 12.76 22.12 -13.87
N ALA A 191 11.83 23.00 -13.51
CA ALA A 191 12.16 24.28 -12.91
C ALA A 191 12.62 24.06 -11.45
N VAL A 192 13.68 24.75 -11.03
CA VAL A 192 14.27 24.64 -9.68
C VAL A 192 13.25 25.03 -8.59
N ASP A 193 12.41 26.02 -8.91
CA ASP A 193 11.37 26.66 -8.11
C ASP A 193 9.99 25.94 -8.15
N GLY A 194 9.83 24.89 -8.95
CA GLY A 194 8.60 24.10 -8.99
C GLY A 194 7.53 24.61 -9.96
N PHE A 195 7.63 24.15 -11.20
CA PHE A 195 6.56 24.14 -12.22
C PHE A 195 6.17 25.48 -12.86
N SER A 196 6.85 26.58 -12.53
CA SER A 196 6.62 27.90 -13.14
C SER A 196 6.72 27.93 -14.67
N HIS A 197 7.51 27.05 -15.26
CA HIS A 197 7.69 26.88 -16.71
C HIS A 197 6.74 25.86 -17.37
N LEU A 198 5.92 25.14 -16.61
CA LEU A 198 4.96 24.19 -17.20
C LEU A 198 3.72 24.94 -17.73
N PRO A 199 3.06 24.45 -18.80
CA PRO A 199 1.84 25.07 -19.31
C PRO A 199 0.77 25.21 -18.23
N LYS A 200 0.08 26.36 -18.18
CA LYS A 200 -1.07 26.54 -17.28
C LYS A 200 -2.20 25.58 -17.67
N ALA A 201 -2.90 25.06 -16.68
CA ALA A 201 -4.07 24.21 -16.91
C ALA A 201 -5.20 24.99 -17.61
N ASN A 202 -5.83 24.38 -18.61
CA ASN A 202 -7.04 24.90 -19.23
C ASN A 202 -8.27 24.23 -18.60
N CYS A 203 -8.85 24.86 -17.58
CA CYS A 203 -10.02 24.33 -16.87
C CYS A 203 -11.35 24.56 -17.60
N SER A 204 -11.35 25.15 -18.80
CA SER A 204 -12.52 25.15 -19.68
C SER A 204 -12.68 23.83 -20.47
N LEU A 205 -11.64 23.00 -20.49
CA LEU A 205 -11.69 21.64 -21.03
C LEU A 205 -12.10 20.64 -19.95
N SER A 206 -12.73 19.54 -20.35
CA SER A 206 -12.90 18.36 -19.50
C SER A 206 -11.55 17.63 -19.32
N LEU A 207 -11.46 16.73 -18.33
CA LEU A 207 -10.22 15.96 -18.12
C LEU A 207 -9.97 15.02 -19.31
N GLU A 208 -11.04 14.43 -19.84
CA GLU A 208 -11.02 13.56 -21.01
C GLU A 208 -10.44 14.29 -22.24
N GLN A 209 -10.88 15.55 -22.46
CA GLN A 209 -10.34 16.41 -23.51
C GLN A 209 -8.86 16.79 -23.26
N ALA A 210 -8.49 17.16 -22.03
CA ALA A 210 -7.12 17.52 -21.68
C ALA A 210 -6.15 16.32 -21.79
N ALA A 211 -6.63 15.12 -21.49
CA ALA A 211 -5.92 13.85 -21.63
C ALA A 211 -5.99 13.25 -23.04
N GLY A 212 -6.64 13.93 -24.00
CA GLY A 212 -6.78 13.43 -25.38
C GLY A 212 -7.53 12.10 -25.50
N LEU A 213 -8.42 11.78 -24.56
CA LEU A 213 -9.22 10.55 -24.63
C LEU A 213 -10.09 10.56 -25.89
N GLY A 214 -10.21 9.38 -26.51
CA GLY A 214 -10.86 9.22 -27.81
C GLY A 214 -9.97 9.54 -29.01
N GLN A 215 -8.76 10.08 -28.82
CA GLN A 215 -7.74 10.16 -29.87
C GLN A 215 -6.87 8.89 -29.87
N VAL A 216 -6.33 8.52 -31.03
CA VAL A 216 -5.37 7.41 -31.13
C VAL A 216 -4.02 7.87 -30.56
N SER A 217 -3.56 7.24 -29.49
CA SER A 217 -2.28 7.58 -28.84
C SER A 217 -1.07 7.21 -29.70
N TYR A 218 0.02 7.95 -29.54
CA TYR A 218 1.31 7.70 -30.18
C TYR A 218 1.81 6.28 -29.90
N LYS A 219 1.66 5.81 -28.65
CA LYS A 219 1.88 4.41 -28.23
C LYS A 219 1.17 3.43 -29.16
N SER A 220 -0.11 3.66 -29.43
CA SER A 220 -0.95 2.79 -30.27
C SER A 220 -0.54 2.84 -31.73
N THR A 221 -0.34 4.03 -32.30
CA THR A 221 0.08 4.21 -33.71
C THR A 221 1.43 3.54 -33.99
N HIS A 222 2.37 3.59 -33.03
CA HIS A 222 3.71 3.03 -33.17
C HIS A 222 3.85 1.61 -32.61
N LYS A 223 2.75 0.99 -32.12
CA LYS A 223 2.71 -0.36 -31.56
C LYS A 223 3.71 -0.58 -30.42
N ILE A 224 3.89 0.42 -29.57
CA ILE A 224 4.82 0.41 -28.43
C ILE A 224 4.16 -0.33 -27.27
N LEU A 225 4.79 -1.41 -26.79
CA LEU A 225 4.35 -2.11 -25.58
C LEU A 225 4.48 -1.23 -24.33
N TYR A 226 3.52 -1.31 -23.42
CA TYR A 226 3.52 -0.55 -22.17
C TYR A 226 4.46 -1.21 -21.13
N PRO A 227 5.63 -0.61 -20.80
CA PRO A 227 6.66 -1.22 -19.95
C PRO A 227 6.34 -1.02 -18.47
N VAL A 228 5.23 -1.64 -18.06
CA VAL A 228 4.56 -1.47 -16.77
C VAL A 228 5.50 -1.55 -15.56
N ASN A 229 6.43 -2.50 -15.59
CA ASN A 229 7.34 -2.78 -14.48
C ASN A 229 8.47 -1.74 -14.34
N VAL A 230 8.87 -1.08 -15.42
CA VAL A 230 9.75 0.10 -15.36
C VAL A 230 9.04 1.21 -14.58
N GLY A 231 7.76 1.46 -14.88
CA GLY A 231 6.95 2.44 -14.16
C GLY A 231 6.83 2.12 -12.66
N ARG A 232 6.52 0.87 -12.31
CA ARG A 232 6.43 0.42 -10.90
C ARG A 232 7.74 0.61 -10.15
N ASN A 233 8.86 0.17 -10.71
CA ASN A 233 10.16 0.29 -10.04
C ASN A 233 10.59 1.76 -9.89
N VAL A 234 10.40 2.61 -10.92
CA VAL A 234 10.69 4.06 -10.83
C VAL A 234 9.88 4.74 -9.71
N ALA A 235 8.58 4.43 -9.59
CA ALA A 235 7.74 5.00 -8.55
C ALA A 235 8.12 4.48 -7.15
N ARG A 236 8.53 3.21 -7.05
CA ARG A 236 8.92 2.57 -5.79
C ARG A 236 10.27 3.07 -5.27
N GLU A 237 11.27 3.18 -6.14
CA GLU A 237 12.63 3.59 -5.76
C GLU A 237 12.68 5.04 -5.25
N GLU A 238 11.89 5.94 -5.84
CA GLU A 238 11.85 7.36 -5.47
C GLU A 238 10.90 7.70 -4.31
N ALA A 239 10.15 6.74 -3.77
CA ALA A 239 9.30 6.99 -2.61
C ALA A 239 10.14 7.42 -1.40
N LEU A 240 9.81 8.55 -0.77
CA LEU A 240 10.57 9.08 0.37
C LEU A 240 10.34 8.28 1.67
N THR A 241 9.18 7.64 1.79
CA THR A 241 8.80 6.81 2.93
C THR A 241 9.55 5.48 2.99
N HIS A 242 9.65 4.92 4.19
CA HIS A 242 10.17 3.57 4.44
C HIS A 242 9.20 2.52 3.90
N PHE A 243 7.90 2.72 4.11
CA PHE A 243 6.84 1.81 3.65
C PHE A 243 6.19 2.31 2.37
N VAL A 244 5.92 1.39 1.44
CA VAL A 244 5.29 1.67 0.15
C VAL A 244 4.17 0.67 -0.14
N LEU A 245 3.15 1.11 -0.87
CA LEU A 245 2.10 0.27 -1.43
C LEU A 245 2.24 0.28 -2.96
N ALA A 246 2.77 -0.78 -3.55
CA ALA A 246 2.88 -0.91 -5.00
C ALA A 246 1.57 -1.44 -5.57
N SER A 247 0.83 -0.61 -6.30
CA SER A 247 -0.57 -0.88 -6.66
C SER A 247 -1.01 -0.06 -7.88
N ASP A 248 -1.90 -0.61 -8.72
CA ASP A 248 -2.41 0.07 -9.91
C ASP A 248 -3.33 1.24 -9.49
N VAL A 249 -3.36 2.36 -10.22
CA VAL A 249 -3.96 3.63 -9.74
C VAL A 249 -5.49 3.57 -9.52
N GLU A 250 -6.14 2.61 -10.16
CA GLU A 250 -7.57 2.28 -10.08
C GLU A 250 -7.97 1.40 -8.88
N LEU A 251 -6.98 0.91 -8.10
CA LEU A 251 -7.23 0.16 -6.86
C LEU A 251 -7.29 1.11 -5.67
N TYR A 252 -8.50 1.39 -5.16
CA TYR A 252 -8.65 2.35 -4.07
C TYR A 252 -8.63 1.65 -2.70
N PRO A 253 -7.68 1.93 -1.79
CA PRO A 253 -7.66 1.36 -0.45
C PRO A 253 -8.89 1.76 0.39
N ASN A 254 -9.14 1.05 1.49
CA ASN A 254 -10.05 1.55 2.53
C ASN A 254 -9.55 2.90 3.09
N PRO A 255 -10.40 3.73 3.73
CA PRO A 255 -9.94 4.94 4.40
C PRO A 255 -9.14 4.59 5.66
N GLY A 256 -8.23 5.47 6.08
CA GLY A 256 -7.50 5.35 7.35
C GLY A 256 -6.38 4.31 7.38
N VAL A 257 -5.99 3.72 6.24
CA VAL A 257 -4.97 2.67 6.16
C VAL A 257 -3.63 3.11 6.74
N ILE A 258 -3.18 4.32 6.38
CA ILE A 258 -1.87 4.83 6.80
C ILE A 258 -1.73 4.91 8.33
N PRO A 259 -2.58 5.64 9.07
CA PRO A 259 -2.45 5.70 10.54
C PRO A 259 -2.68 4.35 11.21
N ASP A 260 -3.66 3.55 10.78
CA ASP A 260 -3.92 2.21 11.32
C ASP A 260 -2.69 1.29 11.14
N PHE A 261 -2.05 1.32 9.96
CA PHE A 261 -0.88 0.51 9.64
C PHE A 261 0.38 0.95 10.41
N LEU A 262 0.68 2.26 10.44
CA LEU A 262 1.85 2.77 11.14
C LEU A 262 1.72 2.56 12.65
N GLY A 263 0.53 2.71 13.22
CA GLY A 263 0.25 2.39 14.63
C GLY A 263 0.47 0.91 14.95
N MET A 264 -0.01 0.00 14.09
CA MET A 264 0.24 -1.45 14.23
C MET A 264 1.74 -1.77 14.20
N VAL A 265 2.49 -1.22 13.25
CA VAL A 265 3.94 -1.45 13.12
C VAL A 265 4.70 -0.87 14.30
N HIS A 266 4.37 0.36 14.72
CA HIS A 266 5.02 1.03 15.86
C HIS A 266 4.83 0.23 17.15
N GLY A 267 3.60 -0.20 17.45
CA GLY A 267 3.30 -1.04 18.60
C GLY A 267 4.07 -2.37 18.58
N HIS A 268 4.15 -3.04 17.42
CA HIS A 268 4.92 -4.28 17.27
C HIS A 268 6.42 -4.09 17.50
N LEU A 269 7.01 -3.02 16.96
CA LEU A 269 8.43 -2.71 17.14
C LEU A 269 8.78 -2.34 18.59
N LEU A 270 7.92 -1.57 19.27
CA LEU A 270 8.07 -1.27 20.70
C LEU A 270 7.99 -2.54 21.57
N GLN A 271 7.09 -3.47 21.26
CA GLN A 271 7.01 -4.77 21.95
C GLN A 271 8.28 -5.59 21.75
N GLN A 272 8.82 -5.65 20.52
CA GLN A 272 10.08 -6.35 20.23
C GLN A 272 11.28 -5.74 20.98
N GLN A 273 11.36 -4.41 21.04
CA GLN A 273 12.39 -3.69 21.79
C GLN A 273 12.30 -4.01 23.29
N LYS A 274 11.10 -3.91 23.89
CA LYS A 274 10.87 -4.19 25.32
C LYS A 274 11.17 -5.66 25.70
N ALA A 275 10.90 -6.59 24.79
CA ALA A 275 11.16 -8.01 25.00
C ALA A 275 12.65 -8.42 24.84
N ASN A 276 13.57 -7.47 24.61
CA ASN A 276 14.99 -7.73 24.36
C ASN A 276 15.25 -8.81 23.29
N VAL A 277 14.34 -8.92 22.31
CA VAL A 277 14.50 -9.88 21.21
C VAL A 277 15.76 -9.46 20.44
N THR A 278 16.79 -10.31 20.48
CA THR A 278 18.10 -10.03 19.89
C THR A 278 17.97 -9.51 18.46
N LYS A 279 18.81 -8.53 18.08
CA LYS A 279 18.88 -7.89 16.75
C LYS A 279 19.31 -8.84 15.59
N LYS A 280 18.86 -10.09 15.58
CA LYS A 280 18.87 -10.91 14.37
C LYS A 280 18.01 -10.18 13.33
N PRO A 281 18.46 -10.04 12.08
CA PRO A 281 17.63 -9.49 11.01
C PRO A 281 16.32 -10.26 10.97
N SER A 282 15.20 -9.58 11.18
CA SER A 282 13.90 -10.16 10.87
C SER A 282 13.85 -10.38 9.36
N PRO A 283 13.50 -11.58 8.88
CA PRO A 283 13.24 -11.78 7.46
C PRO A 283 12.28 -10.73 6.87
N PRO A 284 12.37 -10.43 5.55
CA PRO A 284 11.51 -9.45 4.90
C PRO A 284 10.03 -9.74 5.13
N LYS A 285 9.27 -8.71 5.52
CA LYS A 285 7.81 -8.79 5.73
C LYS A 285 7.10 -7.94 4.70
N VAL A 286 6.04 -8.49 4.14
CA VAL A 286 5.04 -7.76 3.36
C VAL A 286 3.68 -7.93 4.01
N TYR A 287 2.79 -6.96 3.78
CA TYR A 287 1.44 -6.88 4.35
C TYR A 287 0.42 -6.84 3.22
N PRO A 288 -0.03 -8.01 2.70
CA PRO A 288 -0.97 -8.08 1.58
C PRO A 288 -2.36 -7.52 1.91
N LEU A 289 -2.96 -6.86 0.92
CA LEU A 289 -4.33 -6.35 0.97
C LEU A 289 -5.25 -7.29 0.18
N SER A 290 -6.43 -7.58 0.72
CA SER A 290 -7.49 -8.26 -0.05
C SER A 290 -8.03 -7.32 -1.12
N ILE A 291 -8.23 -7.76 -2.37
CA ILE A 291 -8.72 -6.89 -3.44
C ILE A 291 -10.13 -7.32 -3.86
N PHE A 292 -11.02 -6.35 -4.09
CA PHE A 292 -12.39 -6.58 -4.53
C PHE A 292 -12.76 -5.68 -5.71
N GLU A 293 -13.59 -6.21 -6.60
CA GLU A 293 -14.32 -5.45 -7.62
C GLU A 293 -15.66 -5.00 -7.03
N VAL A 294 -16.08 -3.78 -7.35
CA VAL A 294 -17.31 -3.13 -6.88
C VAL A 294 -18.04 -2.51 -8.08
N LYS A 295 -19.38 -2.62 -8.11
CA LYS A 295 -20.15 -2.23 -9.31
C LYS A 295 -20.00 -0.74 -9.58
N GLU A 296 -20.00 -0.38 -10.86
CA GLU A 296 -19.84 1.01 -11.30
C GLU A 296 -20.83 1.97 -10.63
N ASN A 297 -22.09 1.55 -10.55
CA ASN A 297 -23.19 2.30 -9.94
C ASN A 297 -23.32 2.12 -8.42
N SER A 298 -22.43 1.34 -7.78
CA SER A 298 -22.40 1.17 -6.33
C SER A 298 -21.46 2.17 -5.65
N SER A 299 -21.76 2.49 -4.39
CA SER A 299 -20.85 3.22 -3.52
C SER A 299 -19.70 2.31 -3.07
N MET A 300 -18.48 2.85 -3.03
CA MET A 300 -17.32 2.10 -2.53
C MET A 300 -17.49 1.82 -1.03
N PRO A 301 -17.28 0.58 -0.55
CA PRO A 301 -17.44 0.27 0.87
C PRO A 301 -16.40 1.02 1.71
N GLN A 302 -16.85 1.73 2.74
CA GLN A 302 -15.98 2.49 3.65
C GLN A 302 -15.30 1.59 4.68
N ASN A 303 -15.86 0.41 4.96
CA ASN A 303 -15.40 -0.49 6.00
C ASN A 303 -15.77 -1.95 5.68
N LYS A 304 -15.30 -2.88 6.51
CA LYS A 304 -15.47 -4.32 6.28
C LYS A 304 -16.94 -4.74 6.38
N THR A 305 -17.70 -4.15 7.30
CA THR A 305 -19.14 -4.45 7.45
C THR A 305 -19.91 -4.13 6.17
N GLN A 306 -19.63 -2.99 5.53
CA GLN A 306 -20.22 -2.62 4.24
C GLN A 306 -19.76 -3.56 3.12
N LEU A 307 -18.46 -3.89 3.05
CA LEU A 307 -17.94 -4.85 2.07
C LEU A 307 -18.60 -6.23 2.20
N ALA A 308 -18.80 -6.73 3.42
CA ALA A 308 -19.46 -8.01 3.67
C ALA A 308 -20.93 -8.00 3.21
N ALA A 309 -21.66 -6.91 3.46
CA ALA A 309 -23.02 -6.72 2.93
C ALA A 309 -23.04 -6.72 1.40
N MET A 310 -22.10 -6.02 0.75
CA MET A 310 -21.98 -5.98 -0.72
C MET A 310 -21.59 -7.33 -1.33
N LEU A 311 -20.77 -8.13 -0.63
CA LEU A 311 -20.46 -9.50 -1.07
C LEU A 311 -21.69 -10.41 -0.98
N ALA A 312 -22.54 -10.22 0.03
CA ALA A 312 -23.81 -10.94 0.18
C ALA A 312 -24.84 -10.55 -0.89
N SER A 313 -24.96 -9.26 -1.23
CA SER A 313 -25.84 -8.76 -2.30
C SER A 313 -25.29 -8.97 -3.72
N LYS A 314 -24.03 -9.40 -3.85
CA LYS A 314 -23.28 -9.51 -5.12
C LYS A 314 -23.04 -8.15 -5.80
N ASP A 315 -22.89 -7.08 -5.00
CA ASP A 315 -22.41 -5.75 -5.41
C ASP A 315 -20.90 -5.56 -5.18
N ALA A 316 -20.26 -6.53 -4.50
CA ALA A 316 -18.81 -6.76 -4.43
C ALA A 316 -18.48 -8.20 -4.86
N VAL A 317 -17.31 -8.45 -5.48
CA VAL A 317 -16.69 -9.78 -5.61
C VAL A 317 -15.18 -9.70 -5.37
N PRO A 318 -14.50 -10.81 -5.00
CA PRO A 318 -13.04 -10.89 -5.05
C PRO A 318 -12.49 -10.49 -6.43
N PHE A 319 -11.39 -9.73 -6.44
CA PHE A 319 -10.73 -9.26 -7.65
C PHE A 319 -10.27 -10.41 -8.56
N HIS A 320 -10.45 -10.23 -9.86
CA HIS A 320 -10.24 -11.21 -10.91
C HIS A 320 -10.96 -12.55 -10.67
N LYS A 321 -12.08 -12.58 -9.93
CA LYS A 321 -12.89 -13.80 -9.70
C LYS A 321 -13.24 -14.55 -10.99
N HIS A 322 -13.38 -13.84 -12.11
CA HIS A 322 -13.73 -14.40 -13.41
C HIS A 322 -12.54 -14.57 -14.37
N VAL A 323 -11.35 -14.08 -14.01
CA VAL A 323 -10.13 -14.12 -14.84
C VAL A 323 -9.09 -15.08 -14.25
N CYS A 324 -8.75 -14.92 -12.97
CA CYS A 324 -7.90 -15.83 -12.22
C CYS A 324 -8.34 -15.91 -10.74
N PRO A 325 -9.29 -16.82 -10.41
CA PRO A 325 -9.84 -16.95 -9.05
C PRO A 325 -8.81 -17.22 -7.94
N ASN A 326 -7.61 -17.69 -8.30
CA ASN A 326 -6.54 -18.04 -7.37
C ASN A 326 -5.40 -17.00 -7.33
N CYS A 327 -5.29 -16.08 -8.31
CA CYS A 327 -4.12 -15.19 -8.42
C CYS A 327 -4.07 -14.14 -7.30
N HIS A 328 -5.21 -13.61 -6.84
CA HIS A 328 -5.25 -12.58 -5.79
C HIS A 328 -5.95 -13.03 -4.50
N ASN A 329 -6.42 -14.29 -4.44
CA ASN A 329 -7.13 -14.80 -3.27
C ASN A 329 -6.17 -14.99 -2.09
N VAL A 330 -6.40 -14.25 -1.02
CA VAL A 330 -5.54 -14.27 0.17
C VAL A 330 -5.73 -15.56 0.98
N PRO A 331 -4.69 -16.10 1.64
CA PRO A 331 -4.85 -17.21 2.57
C PRO A 331 -5.92 -16.91 3.64
N LYS A 332 -6.78 -17.89 3.92
CA LYS A 332 -7.90 -17.79 4.88
C LYS A 332 -8.91 -16.66 4.61
N ALA A 333 -9.15 -16.30 3.34
CA ALA A 333 -10.10 -15.25 2.98
C ALA A 333 -11.53 -15.45 3.52
N ALA A 334 -12.00 -16.71 3.64
CA ALA A 334 -13.34 -17.02 4.13
C ALA A 334 -13.44 -16.84 5.65
N GLU A 335 -12.47 -17.36 6.40
CA GLU A 335 -12.38 -17.17 7.85
C GLU A 335 -12.16 -15.69 8.20
N TRP A 336 -11.34 -14.98 7.40
CA TRP A 336 -11.25 -13.54 7.53
C TRP A 336 -12.62 -12.90 7.35
N MET A 337 -13.35 -13.17 6.26
CA MET A 337 -14.64 -12.53 5.99
C MET A 337 -15.65 -12.73 7.14
N ALA A 338 -15.66 -13.92 7.75
CA ALA A 338 -16.53 -14.26 8.87
C ALA A 338 -16.24 -13.48 10.18
N LEU A 339 -15.03 -12.96 10.38
CA LEU A 339 -14.71 -12.17 11.58
C LEU A 339 -15.46 -10.83 11.62
N LYS A 340 -15.90 -10.41 12.81
CA LYS A 340 -16.37 -9.04 13.06
C LYS A 340 -15.24 -8.02 12.82
N GLN A 341 -15.61 -6.77 12.58
CA GLN A 341 -14.67 -5.65 12.49
C GLN A 341 -14.22 -5.22 13.89
N SER A 342 -12.93 -4.89 14.04
CA SER A 342 -12.35 -4.29 15.26
C SER A 342 -11.97 -2.81 15.02
N GLU A 343 -11.47 -2.18 16.07
CA GLU A 343 -10.65 -0.97 15.99
C GLU A 343 -9.18 -1.32 15.66
N GLY A 344 -8.44 -0.36 15.10
CA GLY A 344 -7.06 -0.52 14.62
C GLY A 344 -6.86 -1.54 13.50
N LEU A 345 -5.62 -1.70 13.03
CA LEU A 345 -5.20 -2.81 12.15
C LEU A 345 -4.37 -3.81 12.96
N HIS A 346 -4.56 -5.10 12.71
CA HIS A 346 -3.79 -6.18 13.35
C HIS A 346 -3.44 -7.28 12.33
N VAL A 347 -2.53 -8.18 12.70
CA VAL A 347 -2.07 -9.26 11.81
C VAL A 347 -2.96 -10.49 11.98
N PHE A 348 -4.12 -10.52 11.30
CA PHE A 348 -5.03 -11.69 11.31
C PHE A 348 -4.33 -13.02 11.04
N HIS A 349 -3.40 -13.03 10.07
CA HIS A 349 -2.71 -14.25 9.65
C HIS A 349 -1.40 -13.91 8.96
N VAL A 350 -0.38 -14.74 9.12
CA VAL A 350 0.89 -14.65 8.38
C VAL A 350 0.88 -15.72 7.28
N GLY A 351 1.47 -15.41 6.11
CA GLY A 351 1.25 -16.11 4.83
C GLY A 351 2.50 -16.65 4.10
N GLN A 352 2.45 -17.89 3.57
CA GLN A 352 3.47 -18.51 2.68
C GLN A 352 3.09 -18.42 1.21
N ARG A 353 4.01 -17.95 0.35
CA ARG A 353 3.89 -18.02 -1.12
C ARG A 353 4.38 -19.37 -1.66
N THR A 354 3.93 -20.47 -1.06
CA THR A 354 4.26 -21.84 -1.47
C THR A 354 3.01 -22.70 -1.69
N GLY A 355 3.19 -23.90 -2.25
CA GLY A 355 2.10 -24.80 -2.59
C GLY A 355 1.08 -24.12 -3.51
N ARG A 356 -0.20 -24.11 -3.11
CA ARG A 356 -1.29 -23.48 -3.88
C ARG A 356 -1.13 -21.96 -4.09
N PHE A 357 -0.26 -21.29 -3.33
CA PHE A 357 0.02 -19.86 -3.44
C PHE A 357 1.30 -19.55 -4.21
N LEU A 358 1.95 -20.53 -4.85
CA LEU A 358 3.14 -20.30 -5.67
C LEU A 358 2.93 -19.21 -6.74
N HIS A 359 1.73 -19.18 -7.34
CA HIS A 359 1.31 -18.21 -8.35
C HIS A 359 0.45 -17.06 -7.78
N TRP A 360 0.58 -16.76 -6.49
CA TRP A 360 -0.13 -15.65 -5.87
C TRP A 360 0.55 -14.32 -6.22
N GLU A 361 -0.25 -13.36 -6.67
CA GLU A 361 0.12 -11.99 -7.05
C GLU A 361 -0.51 -11.00 -6.05
N PRO A 362 -0.02 -10.94 -4.80
CA PRO A 362 -0.55 -9.99 -3.82
C PRO A 362 -0.21 -8.54 -4.20
N ILE A 363 -1.16 -7.63 -3.95
CA ILE A 363 -0.86 -6.21 -3.76
C ILE A 363 -0.63 -6.01 -2.26
N TYR A 364 0.47 -5.37 -1.88
CA TYR A 364 0.93 -5.35 -0.49
C TYR A 364 1.56 -4.01 -0.09
N ILE A 365 1.46 -3.67 1.21
CA ILE A 365 2.38 -2.71 1.82
C ILE A 365 3.68 -3.46 2.10
N GLY A 366 4.80 -2.94 1.62
CA GLY A 366 6.15 -3.45 1.83
C GLY A 366 7.11 -2.28 2.00
N THR A 367 8.35 -2.48 1.60
CA THR A 367 9.42 -1.47 1.70
C THR A 367 9.99 -1.17 0.30
N LYS A 368 11.18 -0.59 0.22
CA LYS A 368 11.91 -0.44 -1.05
C LYS A 368 12.90 -1.58 -1.29
N GLN A 369 13.02 -2.50 -0.32
CA GLN A 369 14.04 -3.54 -0.24
C GLN A 369 13.59 -4.88 -0.81
N GLU A 370 12.28 -5.10 -1.05
CA GLU A 370 11.83 -6.30 -1.77
C GLU A 370 12.31 -6.29 -3.23
N PRO A 371 12.44 -7.47 -3.88
CA PRO A 371 12.89 -7.55 -5.27
C PRO A 371 12.14 -6.59 -6.22
N PRO A 372 12.82 -6.00 -7.20
CA PRO A 372 12.16 -5.20 -8.24
C PRO A 372 11.28 -6.09 -9.11
N TYR A 373 10.25 -5.49 -9.72
CA TYR A 373 9.49 -6.15 -10.76
C TYR A 373 10.38 -6.41 -11.99
N ASP A 374 10.15 -7.51 -12.72
CA ASP A 374 10.92 -7.83 -13.92
C ASP A 374 10.55 -6.88 -15.08
N GLU A 375 11.46 -5.96 -15.40
CA GLU A 375 11.25 -4.90 -16.39
C GLU A 375 11.14 -5.37 -17.84
N ARG A 376 11.40 -6.67 -18.08
CA ARG A 376 11.19 -7.31 -19.39
C ARG A 376 9.70 -7.60 -19.65
N LEU A 377 8.86 -7.55 -18.61
CA LEU A 377 7.42 -7.81 -18.72
C LEU A 377 6.65 -6.51 -19.01
N SER A 378 5.75 -6.58 -19.99
CA SER A 378 4.85 -5.48 -20.35
C SER A 378 3.41 -5.79 -19.91
N TRP A 379 2.57 -4.75 -19.84
CA TRP A 379 1.15 -4.89 -19.47
C TRP A 379 0.41 -5.90 -20.37
N GLU A 380 0.70 -5.87 -21.68
CA GLU A 380 0.08 -6.74 -22.68
C GLU A 380 0.40 -8.23 -22.47
N GLY A 381 1.42 -8.55 -21.66
CA GLY A 381 1.78 -9.91 -21.27
C GLY A 381 0.89 -10.52 -20.18
N MET A 382 0.11 -9.71 -19.44
CA MET A 382 -0.86 -10.15 -18.42
C MET A 382 -0.30 -11.14 -17.37
N SER A 383 0.96 -10.99 -16.97
CA SER A 383 1.66 -11.81 -15.95
C SER A 383 2.81 -11.02 -15.30
N ASP A 384 2.67 -9.70 -15.29
CA ASP A 384 3.68 -8.70 -14.94
C ASP A 384 4.00 -8.62 -13.44
N LYS A 385 3.17 -9.21 -12.57
CA LYS A 385 3.29 -9.15 -11.09
C LYS A 385 3.88 -10.42 -10.48
N MET A 386 3.88 -11.53 -11.20
CA MET A 386 4.25 -12.87 -10.72
C MET A 386 5.67 -12.99 -10.12
N THR A 387 6.63 -12.16 -10.55
CA THR A 387 8.07 -12.34 -10.26
C THR A 387 8.56 -11.78 -8.93
N GLN A 388 7.71 -11.12 -8.13
CA GLN A 388 8.18 -10.13 -7.15
C GLN A 388 8.68 -10.66 -5.76
N ILE A 389 8.37 -11.89 -5.31
CA ILE A 389 8.47 -12.25 -3.86
C ILE A 389 9.05 -13.63 -3.51
N SER A 390 9.90 -13.65 -2.47
CA SER A 390 10.25 -14.79 -1.59
C SER A 390 10.58 -14.37 -0.11
N GLU A 391 9.83 -14.87 0.89
CA GLU A 391 10.18 -15.12 2.34
C GLU A 391 10.42 -13.94 3.35
N GLN A 392 10.13 -13.97 4.68
CA GLN A 392 9.63 -14.99 5.67
C GLN A 392 8.91 -14.31 6.92
N LEU A 393 8.12 -15.01 7.80
CA LEU A 393 7.85 -14.76 9.28
C LEU A 393 6.55 -15.36 9.94
N THR A 394 6.28 -15.04 11.24
CA THR A 394 5.45 -15.75 12.27
C THR A 394 4.39 -14.91 13.06
N PRO A 395 3.41 -15.50 13.81
CA PRO A 395 2.14 -14.85 14.21
C PRO A 395 1.86 -14.59 15.72
N LYS A 396 0.92 -13.67 16.02
CA LYS A 396 -0.30 -13.88 16.86
C LYS A 396 -1.26 -12.67 16.90
N ASP A 397 -2.54 -12.98 17.18
CA ASP A 397 -3.70 -12.13 17.54
C ASP A 397 -4.35 -11.21 16.47
N THR A 398 -5.63 -10.88 16.69
CA THR A 398 -6.68 -10.85 15.63
C THR A 398 -7.11 -9.45 15.13
N PHE A 399 -7.62 -9.37 13.89
CA PHE A 399 -8.58 -8.39 13.29
C PHE A 399 -8.08 -7.32 12.26
N LYS A 400 -9.06 -6.82 11.47
CA LYS A 400 -8.99 -6.08 10.17
C LYS A 400 -8.01 -6.66 9.14
N HIS A 401 -8.49 -7.02 7.93
CA HIS A 401 -7.61 -6.93 6.76
C HIS A 401 -7.80 -5.54 6.18
N LEU A 402 -6.70 -4.99 5.70
CA LEU A 402 -6.71 -3.98 4.66
C LEU A 402 -7.36 -4.55 3.40
N PHE A 403 -8.17 -3.75 2.72
CA PHE A 403 -8.68 -4.11 1.41
C PHE A 403 -8.62 -2.96 0.43
N CYS A 404 -8.27 -3.29 -0.82
CA CYS A 404 -8.40 -2.41 -1.97
C CYS A 404 -9.70 -2.74 -2.71
N THR A 405 -10.30 -1.73 -3.31
CA THR A 405 -11.49 -1.85 -4.13
C THR A 405 -11.31 -1.16 -5.47
N ARG A 406 -11.50 -1.90 -6.56
CA ARG A 406 -11.61 -1.35 -7.92
C ARG A 406 -13.07 -1.13 -8.25
N ARG A 407 -13.38 -0.06 -8.99
CA ARG A 407 -14.69 0.11 -9.61
C ARG A 407 -14.65 -0.56 -10.97
N ASP A 408 -15.20 -1.76 -11.06
CA ASP A 408 -15.28 -2.54 -12.29
C ASP A 408 -16.73 -2.92 -12.57
N GLY A 409 -17.15 -2.76 -13.83
CA GLY A 409 -18.42 -3.28 -14.36
C GLY A 409 -18.43 -4.79 -14.57
N TYR A 410 -17.88 -5.59 -13.63
CA TYR A 410 -17.99 -7.07 -13.56
C TYR A 410 -17.71 -7.85 -14.84
N LEU A 411 -16.85 -7.29 -15.71
CA LEU A 411 -16.46 -7.88 -16.99
C LEU A 411 -17.66 -8.17 -17.94
N LYS A 412 -18.20 -7.06 -18.48
CA LYS A 412 -19.24 -6.91 -19.53
C LYS A 412 -20.68 -6.82 -19.05
#